data_AF-A0A3M6TCU0-F1
#
_entry.id   AF-A0A3M6TCU0-F1
#
_cell.length_a   1.000
_cell.length_b   1.000
_cell.length_c   1.000
_cell.angle_alpha   90.00
_cell.angle_beta   90.00
_cell.angle_gamma   90.00
#
_symmetry.space_group_name_H-M   'P 1'
#
loop_
_entity.id
_entity.type
_entity.pdbx_description
1 polymer ?
#
loop_
_entity_poly.entity_id
_entity_poly.type
_entity_poly.pdbx_seq_one_letter_code
_entity_poly.pdbx_strand_id
1 'polypeptide(L)'
;MNDRHRKILHQCWSEFRKDLEPKNLLPELTSVVNVTDAREVLEKSTRNERVDKLVTEILPRRGNNAFNVFVEGLKKTQPHLAVTLKNAGEVQYNASTYEKTEGAAKESPVSAVIVNLYMKSFIEQAVT
;
A
#
# COMPACT_ATOMS: atom_id res chain seq x y z
N MET A 1 12.38 4.35 -0.49
CA MET A 1 10.91 4.36 -0.51
C MET A 1 10.50 5.73 -0.03
N ASN A 2 9.68 6.47 -0.77
CA ASN A 2 9.26 7.82 -0.36
C ASN A 2 8.07 7.76 0.61
N ASP A 3 7.72 8.91 1.21
CA ASP A 3 6.64 8.99 2.21
C ASP A 3 5.27 8.62 1.64
N ARG A 4 5.03 8.92 0.35
CA ARG A 4 3.80 8.51 -0.33
C ARG A 4 3.66 7.00 -0.35
N HIS A 5 4.71 6.27 -0.72
CA HIS A 5 4.70 4.81 -0.72
C HIS A 5 4.46 4.25 0.69
N ARG A 6 5.06 4.86 1.73
CA ARG A 6 4.86 4.46 3.13
C ARG A 6 3.41 4.66 3.57
N LYS A 7 2.79 5.78 3.21
CA LYS A 7 1.36 6.06 3.50
C LYS A 7 0.44 5.04 2.82
N ILE A 8 0.70 4.70 1.55
CA ILE A 8 -0.08 3.69 0.82
C ILE A 8 0.02 2.32 1.51
N LEU A 9 1.24 1.89 1.89
CA LEU A 9 1.42 0.63 2.61
C LEU A 9 0.69 0.61 3.95
N HIS A 10 0.69 1.72 4.68
CA HIS A 10 -0.02 1.82 5.95
C HIS A 10 -1.54 1.73 5.78
N GLN A 11 -2.10 2.32 4.71
CA GLN A 11 -3.53 2.22 4.42
C GLN A 11 -3.96 0.80 4.04
N CYS A 12 -3.12 0.07 3.30
CA CYS A 12 -3.40 -1.32 2.90
C CYS A 12 -3.05 -2.33 3.99
N TRP A 13 -2.64 -1.89 5.18
CA TRP A 13 -2.12 -2.76 6.23
C TRP A 13 -3.08 -3.85 6.67
N SER A 14 -4.36 -3.50 6.87
CA SER A 14 -5.39 -4.45 7.30
C SER A 14 -5.51 -5.61 6.32
N GLU A 15 -5.54 -5.29 5.02
CA GLU A 15 -5.62 -6.25 3.93
C GLU A 15 -4.37 -7.11 3.84
N PHE A 16 -3.18 -6.52 4.07
CA PHE A 16 -1.95 -7.31 4.12
C PHE A 16 -1.93 -8.29 5.27
N ARG A 17 -2.32 -7.88 6.47
CA ARG A 17 -2.42 -8.81 7.60
C ARG A 17 -3.50 -9.87 7.42
N LYS A 18 -4.46 -9.66 6.53
CA LYS A 18 -5.54 -10.61 6.22
C LYS A 18 -5.12 -11.63 5.16
N ASP A 19 -4.49 -11.18 4.08
CA ASP A 19 -4.35 -11.96 2.84
C ASP A 19 -2.91 -12.08 2.32
N LEU A 20 -1.94 -11.27 2.79
CA LEU A 20 -0.56 -11.33 2.29
C LEU A 20 0.11 -12.63 2.75
N GLU A 21 0.76 -13.31 1.80
CA GLU A 21 1.57 -14.51 2.07
C GLU A 21 3.03 -14.26 1.71
N PRO A 22 3.84 -13.76 2.67
CA PRO A 22 5.23 -13.36 2.42
C PRO A 22 6.08 -14.47 1.81
N LYS A 23 5.82 -15.74 2.16
CA LYS A 23 6.59 -16.89 1.65
C LYS A 23 6.47 -17.04 0.13
N ASN A 24 5.29 -16.78 -0.42
CA ASN A 24 5.03 -16.89 -1.86
C ASN A 24 5.61 -15.68 -2.61
N LEU A 25 5.70 -14.54 -1.94
CA LEU A 25 6.15 -13.29 -2.53
C LEU A 25 7.67 -13.12 -2.51
N LEU A 26 8.36 -13.59 -1.46
CA LEU A 26 9.81 -13.40 -1.28
C LEU A 26 10.67 -13.78 -2.51
N PRO A 27 10.40 -14.88 -3.26
CA PRO A 27 11.16 -15.22 -4.46
C PRO A 27 11.11 -14.14 -5.56
N GLU A 28 10.03 -13.35 -5.63
CA GLU A 28 9.87 -12.27 -6.60
C GLU A 28 10.58 -10.97 -6.18
N LEU A 29 11.04 -10.87 -4.93
CA LEU A 29 11.64 -9.66 -4.37
C LEU A 29 13.16 -9.67 -4.35
N THR A 30 13.82 -10.67 -4.96
CA THR A 30 15.27 -10.89 -4.89
C THR A 30 16.14 -9.72 -5.36
N SER A 31 15.60 -8.82 -6.17
CA SER A 31 16.29 -7.59 -6.60
C SER A 31 16.38 -6.50 -5.52
N VAL A 32 15.57 -6.57 -4.47
CA VAL A 32 15.48 -5.56 -3.40
C VAL A 32 15.56 -6.16 -1.99
N VAL A 33 15.16 -7.43 -1.81
CA VAL A 33 15.24 -8.19 -0.56
C VAL A 33 16.36 -9.21 -0.72
N ASN A 34 17.39 -9.12 0.12
CA ASN A 34 18.51 -10.04 0.07
C ASN A 34 18.23 -11.34 0.87
N VAL A 35 19.15 -12.30 0.82
CA VAL A 35 18.98 -13.59 1.50
C VAL A 35 18.85 -13.43 3.02
N THR A 36 19.59 -12.48 3.62
CA THR A 36 19.51 -12.19 5.06
C THR A 36 18.14 -11.66 5.45
N ASP A 37 17.59 -10.72 4.68
CA ASP A 37 16.25 -10.19 4.88
C ASP A 37 15.18 -11.28 4.76
N ALA A 38 15.28 -12.10 3.71
CA ALA A 38 14.35 -13.18 3.48
C ALA A 38 14.38 -14.16 4.66
N ARG A 39 15.58 -14.48 5.18
CA ARG A 39 15.73 -15.30 6.37
C ARG A 39 15.08 -14.66 7.60
N GLU A 40 15.34 -13.37 7.86
CA GLU A 40 14.73 -12.64 8.98
C GLU A 40 13.19 -12.63 8.92
N VAL A 41 12.60 -12.57 7.73
CA VAL A 41 11.16 -12.76 7.53
C VAL A 41 10.79 -14.19 7.90
N LEU A 42 11.43 -15.19 7.28
CA LEU A 42 11.07 -16.59 7.45
C LEU A 42 11.24 -17.11 8.88
N GLU A 43 12.12 -16.51 9.68
CA GLU A 43 12.31 -16.81 11.11
C GLU A 43 11.11 -16.41 11.97
N LYS A 44 10.21 -15.54 11.50
CA LYS A 44 9.01 -15.16 12.25
C LYS A 44 7.99 -16.30 12.29
N SER A 45 7.46 -16.55 13.48
CA SER A 45 6.58 -17.68 13.78
C SER A 45 5.24 -17.57 13.04
N THR A 46 4.57 -16.43 13.15
CA THR A 46 3.25 -16.23 12.57
C THR A 46 3.32 -15.58 11.20
N ARG A 47 2.29 -15.78 10.36
CA ARG A 47 2.16 -15.08 9.08
C ARG A 47 2.15 -13.57 9.28
N ASN A 48 1.45 -13.06 10.28
CA ASN A 48 1.31 -11.63 10.50
C ASN A 48 2.65 -10.98 10.92
N GLU A 49 3.44 -11.64 11.76
CA GLU A 49 4.79 -11.15 12.07
C GLU A 49 5.69 -11.12 10.83
N ARG A 50 5.54 -12.09 9.90
CA ARG A 50 6.24 -12.07 8.61
C ARG A 50 5.82 -10.87 7.77
N VAL A 51 4.51 -10.60 7.71
CA VAL A 51 3.95 -9.44 7.01
C VAL A 51 4.52 -8.14 7.60
N ASP A 52 4.46 -7.99 8.92
CA ASP A 52 4.96 -6.80 9.61
C ASP A 52 6.45 -6.60 9.33
N LYS A 53 7.26 -7.65 9.49
CA LYS A 53 8.70 -7.61 9.26
C LYS A 53 9.03 -7.21 7.82
N LEU A 54 8.34 -7.79 6.83
CA LEU A 54 8.56 -7.49 5.42
C LEU A 54 8.13 -6.06 5.06
N VAL A 55 6.90 -5.69 5.40
CA VAL A 55 6.25 -4.46 4.93
C VAL A 55 6.73 -3.22 5.70
N THR A 56 7.06 -3.35 6.99
CA THR A 56 7.45 -2.19 7.81
C THR A 56 8.92 -2.00 8.03
N GLU A 57 9.67 -3.09 8.12
CA GLU A 57 11.08 -3.00 8.46
C GLU A 57 11.94 -3.11 7.22
N ILE A 58 11.71 -4.14 6.41
CA ILE A 58 12.60 -4.47 5.29
C ILE A 58 12.36 -3.54 4.10
N LEU A 59 11.16 -3.58 3.48
CA LEU A 59 10.89 -2.82 2.26
C LEU A 59 11.21 -1.31 2.38
N PRO A 60 10.88 -0.63 3.51
CA PRO A 60 11.15 0.80 3.62
C PRO A 60 12.64 1.17 3.72
N ARG A 61 13.53 0.22 4.03
CA ARG A 61 14.98 0.40 4.06
C ARG A 61 15.65 0.13 2.70
N ARG A 62 14.96 -0.49 1.74
CA ARG A 62 15.54 -0.97 0.46
C ARG A 62 15.45 0.03 -0.71
N GLY A 63 15.29 1.32 -0.43
CA GLY A 63 15.37 2.37 -1.45
C GLY A 63 14.08 2.54 -2.27
N ASN A 64 14.10 3.44 -3.26
CA ASN A 64 12.87 3.90 -3.95
C ASN A 64 12.25 2.84 -4.85
N ASN A 65 13.05 1.92 -5.39
CA ASN A 65 12.57 0.85 -6.26
C ASN A 65 11.82 -0.26 -5.50
N ALA A 66 12.02 -0.39 -4.19
CA ALA A 66 11.42 -1.46 -3.39
C ALA A 66 9.90 -1.52 -3.49
N PHE A 67 9.22 -0.38 -3.57
CA PHE A 67 7.77 -0.34 -3.74
C PHE A 67 7.34 -0.92 -5.09
N ASN A 68 7.97 -0.51 -6.18
CA ASN A 68 7.62 -0.97 -7.52
C ASN A 68 7.86 -2.48 -7.65
N VAL A 69 9.01 -2.97 -7.18
CA VAL A 69 9.30 -4.42 -7.18
C VAL A 69 8.29 -5.19 -6.33
N PHE A 70 7.90 -4.64 -5.18
CA PHE A 70 6.83 -5.22 -4.35
C PHE A 70 5.50 -5.31 -5.11
N VAL A 71 5.08 -4.23 -5.79
CA VAL A 71 3.86 -4.25 -6.62
C VAL A 71 3.95 -5.29 -7.73
N GLU A 72 5.07 -5.38 -8.45
CA GLU A 72 5.24 -6.37 -9.51
C GLU A 72 5.24 -7.81 -8.98
N GLY A 73 5.87 -8.05 -7.82
CA GLY A 73 5.79 -9.35 -7.15
C GLY A 73 4.36 -9.70 -6.76
N LEU A 74 3.59 -8.75 -6.23
CA LEU A 74 2.16 -8.95 -5.91
C LEU A 74 1.33 -9.25 -7.16
N LYS A 75 1.57 -8.57 -8.29
CA LYS A 75 0.84 -8.85 -9.54
C LYS A 75 1.01 -10.29 -10.01
N LYS A 76 2.18 -10.89 -9.79
CA LYS A 76 2.47 -12.28 -10.19
C LYS A 76 1.91 -13.29 -9.20
N THR A 77 1.99 -13.00 -7.91
CA THR A 77 1.76 -13.99 -6.84
C THR A 77 0.40 -13.84 -6.17
N GLN A 78 -0.04 -12.60 -5.96
CA GLN A 78 -1.24 -12.26 -5.19
C GLN A 78 -1.96 -11.04 -5.81
N PRO A 79 -2.54 -11.17 -7.02
CA PRO A 79 -3.00 -10.03 -7.82
C PRO A 79 -4.03 -9.13 -7.13
N HIS A 80 -4.90 -9.70 -6.29
CA HIS A 80 -5.91 -8.95 -5.54
C HIS A 80 -5.29 -7.91 -4.60
N LEU A 81 -4.11 -8.18 -4.03
CA LEU A 81 -3.38 -7.22 -3.20
C LEU A 81 -2.72 -6.13 -4.05
N ALA A 82 -2.27 -6.46 -5.26
CA ALA A 82 -1.76 -5.45 -6.20
C ALA A 82 -2.87 -4.46 -6.62
N VAL A 83 -4.09 -4.97 -6.87
CA VAL A 83 -5.26 -4.13 -7.15
C VAL A 83 -5.59 -3.23 -5.96
N THR A 84 -5.64 -3.81 -4.75
CA THR A 84 -5.89 -3.06 -3.51
C THR A 84 -4.91 -1.91 -3.33
N LEU A 85 -3.62 -2.18 -3.54
CA LEU A 85 -2.55 -1.20 -3.40
C LEU A 85 -2.58 -0.13 -4.50
N LYS A 86 -2.95 -0.49 -5.73
CA LYS A 86 -3.16 0.48 -6.82
C LYS A 86 -4.30 1.45 -6.48
N ASN A 87 -5.44 0.94 -6.02
CA ASN A 87 -6.60 1.76 -5.67
C ASN A 87 -6.26 2.75 -4.53
N ALA A 88 -5.52 2.30 -3.52
CA ALA A 88 -5.06 3.18 -2.45
C ALA A 88 -4.11 4.28 -2.96
N GLY A 89 -3.25 3.97 -3.94
CA GLY A 89 -2.38 4.95 -4.59
C GLY A 89 -3.13 6.02 -5.38
N GLU A 90 -4.20 5.65 -6.08
CA GLU A 90 -5.06 6.58 -6.83
C GLU A 90 -5.80 7.55 -5.89
N VAL A 91 -6.32 7.04 -4.77
CA VAL A 91 -6.96 7.87 -3.73
C VAL A 91 -5.97 8.89 -3.16
N GLN A 92 -4.73 8.47 -2.87
CA GLN A 92 -3.68 9.36 -2.37
C GLN A 92 -3.27 10.45 -3.38
N TYR A 93 -3.20 10.12 -4.67
CA TYR A 93 -2.94 11.11 -5.72
C TYR A 93 -4.04 12.17 -5.76
N ASN A 94 -5.30 11.74 -5.74
CA ASN A 94 -6.45 12.63 -5.77
C ASN A 94 -6.49 13.52 -4.51
N ALA A 95 -6.30 12.97 -3.30
CA ALA A 95 -6.22 13.74 -2.06
C ALA A 95 -5.17 14.88 -2.12
N SER A 96 -3.95 14.56 -2.58
CA SER A 96 -2.86 15.54 -2.67
C SER A 96 -3.06 16.62 -3.74
N THR A 97 -3.91 16.36 -4.74
CA THR A 97 -4.23 17.37 -5.77
C THR A 97 -5.28 18.35 -5.27
N TYR A 98 -6.20 17.95 -4.38
CA TYR A 98 -7.13 18.87 -3.72
C TYR A 98 -6.45 19.82 -2.72
N GLU A 99 -5.53 19.33 -1.90
CA GLU A 99 -4.79 20.16 -0.94
C GLU A 99 -3.93 21.23 -1.63
N LYS A 100 -3.54 21.00 -2.90
CA LYS A 100 -2.75 21.95 -3.70
C LYS A 100 -3.62 22.97 -4.44
N THR A 101 -4.92 22.72 -4.62
CA THR A 101 -5.85 23.59 -5.36
C THR A 101 -6.68 24.53 -4.47
N GLU A 102 -6.40 24.62 -3.16
CA GLU A 102 -6.95 25.70 -2.30
C GLU A 102 -6.58 27.13 -2.76
N GLY A 103 -5.78 27.28 -3.84
CA GLY A 103 -5.52 28.56 -4.49
C GLY A 103 -6.24 28.83 -5.82
N ALA A 104 -6.75 27.83 -6.56
CA ALA A 104 -7.39 28.08 -7.86
C ALA A 104 -8.12 26.85 -8.42
N ALA A 105 -9.25 27.10 -9.07
CA ALA A 105 -10.08 26.18 -9.84
C ALA A 105 -11.06 25.30 -9.04
N LYS A 106 -12.23 25.90 -8.81
CA LYS A 106 -13.50 25.16 -8.95
C LYS A 106 -13.53 24.49 -10.34
N GLU A 107 -14.30 23.41 -10.46
CA GLU A 107 -14.77 22.79 -11.72
C GLU A 107 -14.02 21.53 -12.22
N SER A 108 -14.03 20.45 -11.43
CA SER A 108 -14.12 19.10 -12.01
C SER A 108 -15.27 18.32 -11.33
N PRO A 109 -16.36 18.00 -12.04
CA PRO A 109 -17.48 17.24 -11.48
C PRO A 109 -17.08 15.85 -10.99
N VAL A 110 -16.12 15.21 -11.67
CA VAL A 110 -15.63 13.86 -11.32
C VAL A 110 -15.00 13.87 -9.92
N SER A 111 -14.23 14.91 -9.64
CA SER A 111 -13.60 15.13 -8.36
C SER A 111 -14.61 15.31 -7.22
N ALA A 112 -15.66 16.11 -7.44
CA ALA A 112 -16.72 16.31 -6.47
C ALA A 112 -17.52 15.03 -6.18
N VAL A 113 -17.76 14.19 -7.20
CA VAL A 113 -18.47 12.91 -7.01
C VAL A 113 -17.66 11.94 -6.15
N ILE A 114 -16.34 11.82 -6.39
CA ILE A 114 -15.48 10.94 -5.59
C ILE A 114 -15.40 11.41 -4.14
N VAL A 115 -15.26 12.72 -3.91
CA VAL A 115 -15.23 13.28 -2.54
C VAL A 115 -16.56 13.08 -1.84
N ASN A 116 -17.69 13.26 -2.52
CA ASN A 116 -19.00 13.05 -1.92
C ASN A 116 -19.23 11.57 -1.54
N LEU A 117 -18.79 10.62 -2.36
CA LEU A 117 -18.82 9.19 -2.02
C LEU A 117 -17.96 8.88 -0.79
N TYR A 118 -16.76 9.49 -0.70
CA TYR A 118 -15.86 9.32 0.44
C TYR A 118 -16.45 9.89 1.74
N MET A 119 -16.98 11.12 1.69
CA MET A 119 -17.61 11.76 2.85
C MET A 119 -18.87 11.03 3.30
N LYS A 120 -19.66 10.51 2.37
CA LYS A 120 -20.86 9.74 2.70
C LYS A 120 -20.52 8.43 3.41
N SER A 121 -19.51 7.69 2.91
CA SER A 121 -19.00 6.48 3.56
C SER A 121 -18.42 6.76 4.94
N PHE A 122 -17.66 7.87 5.09
CA PHE A 122 -17.08 8.27 6.37
C PHE A 122 -18.14 8.67 7.41
N ILE A 123 -19.18 9.41 7.01
CA ILE A 123 -20.29 9.79 7.91
C ILE A 123 -21.11 8.56 8.30
N GLU A 124 -21.40 7.64 7.37
CA GLU A 124 -22.15 6.41 7.66
C GLU A 124 -21.41 5.51 8.67
N GLN A 125 -20.07 5.45 8.60
CA GLN A 125 -19.24 4.72 9.57
C GLN A 125 -19.13 5.40 10.94
N ALA A 126 -19.36 6.71 11.03
CA ALA A 126 -19.23 7.48 12.28
C ALA A 126 -20.53 7.52 13.11
N VAL A 127 -21.65 7.08 12.55
CA VAL A 127 -23.00 7.16 13.17
C VAL A 127 -23.53 5.77 13.59
N THR A 128 -22.72 4.71 13.49
CA THR A 128 -23.08 3.34 13.92
C THR A 128 -22.25 2.93 15.14
#